data_AF-A0A0Q9P9L7-F1
#
_entry.id   AF-A0A0Q9P9L7-F1
#
_cell.length_a   1.000
_cell.length_b   1.000
_cell.length_c   1.000
_cell.angle_alpha   90.00
_cell.angle_beta   90.00
_cell.angle_gamma   90.00
#
_symmetry.space_group_name_H-M   'P 1'
#
loop_
_entity.id
_entity.type
_entity.pdbx_description
1 polymer ?
#
loop_
_entity_poly.entity_id
_entity_poly.type
_entity_poly.pdbx_seq_one_letter_code
_entity_poly.pdbx_strand_id
1 'polypeptide(L)'
;MWLKEHAVEANSVTGQPHGAAVPATQAGRMRAAVDRAVAVGPGFLRGDIDADHMANTMVQAVRNYTEQEQAAGSDGVSRGAETQALQGVLTELMACGSGYLAGRYDAACVARTMTQIVHEFGPH
;
A
#
# COMPACT_ATOMS: atom_id res chain seq x y z
N MET A 1 -42.30 -47.95 14.35
CA MET A 1 -41.46 -47.73 15.54
C MET A 1 -40.77 -46.39 15.39
N TRP A 2 -40.95 -45.50 16.36
CA TRP A 2 -40.53 -44.09 16.36
C TRP A 2 -39.01 -43.90 16.60
N LEU A 3 -38.51 -42.76 16.07
CA LEU A 3 -37.41 -41.87 16.49
C LEU A 3 -36.02 -42.41 16.92
N LYS A 4 -34.97 -41.80 16.33
CA LYS A 4 -34.03 -40.94 17.10
C LYS A 4 -33.22 -40.00 16.19
N GLU A 5 -33.43 -38.70 16.36
CA GLU A 5 -32.46 -37.65 16.02
C GLU A 5 -31.38 -37.60 17.10
N HIS A 6 -30.12 -37.37 16.70
CA HIS A 6 -29.11 -36.70 17.52
C HIS A 6 -28.33 -35.74 16.62
N ALA A 7 -28.40 -34.46 16.97
CA ALA A 7 -27.61 -33.37 16.43
C ALA A 7 -26.24 -33.26 17.13
N VAL A 8 -25.39 -32.39 16.54
CA VAL A 8 -24.07 -31.89 17.00
C VAL A 8 -22.91 -32.81 16.60
N GLU A 9 -21.84 -32.37 15.92
CA GLU A 9 -21.07 -31.14 16.14
C GLU A 9 -20.31 -30.71 14.86
N ALA A 10 -20.26 -29.39 14.63
CA ALA A 10 -19.46 -28.78 13.58
C ALA A 10 -17.96 -28.91 13.89
N ASN A 11 -17.15 -29.32 12.90
CA ASN A 11 -15.71 -29.08 12.95
C ASN A 11 -15.17 -28.74 11.55
N SER A 12 -15.30 -27.46 11.23
CA SER A 12 -14.66 -26.80 10.10
C SER A 12 -13.18 -26.57 10.45
N VAL A 13 -12.29 -27.48 10.05
CA VAL A 13 -10.84 -27.28 10.22
C VAL A 13 -10.24 -26.71 8.92
N THR A 14 -10.10 -25.39 8.97
CA THR A 14 -9.06 -24.56 8.35
C THR A 14 -8.89 -24.66 6.83
N GLY A 15 -9.76 -23.91 6.14
CA GLY A 15 -9.38 -23.27 4.89
C GLY A 15 -8.22 -22.32 5.14
N GLN A 16 -7.13 -22.58 4.44
CA GLN A 16 -5.95 -21.72 4.35
C GLN A 16 -6.28 -20.52 3.44
N PRO A 17 -6.17 -19.26 3.90
CA PRO A 17 -6.13 -18.12 3.00
C PRO A 17 -4.67 -17.70 2.78
N HIS A 18 -4.00 -18.34 1.82
CA HIS A 18 -2.88 -17.70 1.14
C HIS A 18 -3.45 -16.72 0.12
N GLY A 19 -3.80 -15.55 0.62
CA GLY A 19 -4.19 -14.40 -0.16
C GLY A 19 -4.32 -13.27 0.82
N ALA A 20 -3.33 -12.37 0.86
CA ALA A 20 -3.50 -11.11 1.59
C ALA A 20 -4.80 -10.51 1.08
N ALA A 21 -5.84 -10.52 1.92
CA ALA A 21 -7.13 -9.96 1.57
C ALA A 21 -6.86 -8.52 1.15
N VAL A 22 -7.22 -8.17 -0.08
CA VAL A 22 -7.23 -6.77 -0.51
C VAL A 22 -7.94 -6.00 0.59
N PRO A 23 -7.29 -5.02 1.25
CA PRO A 23 -7.91 -4.34 2.37
C PRO A 23 -9.30 -3.85 1.95
N ALA A 24 -10.33 -4.22 2.69
CA ALA A 24 -11.71 -4.03 2.23
C ALA A 24 -12.05 -2.54 2.05
N THR A 25 -11.38 -1.66 2.79
CA THR A 25 -11.59 -0.21 2.75
C THR A 25 -10.58 0.50 1.83
N GLN A 26 -10.98 1.63 1.25
CA GLN A 26 -10.08 2.51 0.48
C GLN A 26 -8.88 2.92 1.33
N ALA A 27 -9.09 3.36 2.58
CA ALA A 27 -8.03 3.74 3.50
C ALA A 27 -7.02 2.60 3.74
N GLY A 28 -7.50 1.35 3.88
CA GLY A 28 -6.64 0.18 4.01
C GLY A 28 -5.77 -0.06 2.78
N ARG A 29 -6.33 0.11 1.57
CA ARG A 29 -5.58 -0.04 0.31
C ARG A 29 -4.57 1.08 0.11
N MET A 30 -4.93 2.32 0.47
CA MET A 30 -4.01 3.46 0.44
C MET A 30 -2.85 3.23 1.41
N ARG A 31 -3.13 2.79 2.64
CA ARG A 31 -2.10 2.48 3.64
C ARG A 31 -1.20 1.34 3.16
N ALA A 32 -1.76 0.27 2.59
CA ALA A 32 -0.95 -0.80 2.00
C ALA A 32 -0.02 -0.32 0.86
N ALA A 33 -0.41 0.69 0.08
CA ALA A 33 0.47 1.30 -0.91
C ALA A 33 1.60 2.12 -0.25
N VAL A 34 1.30 2.90 0.79
CA VAL A 34 2.32 3.60 1.58
C VAL A 34 3.30 2.60 2.21
N ASP A 35 2.80 1.53 2.80
CA ASP A 35 3.59 0.49 3.47
C ASP A 35 4.60 -0.17 2.52
N ARG A 36 4.26 -0.33 1.23
CA ARG A 36 5.21 -0.85 0.23
C ARG A 36 6.41 0.08 0.04
N ALA A 37 6.20 1.39 0.02
CA ALA A 37 7.31 2.34 -0.06
C ALA A 37 8.10 2.36 1.26
N VAL A 38 7.41 2.38 2.40
CA VAL A 38 8.03 2.36 3.74
C VAL A 38 8.91 1.13 3.95
N ALA A 39 8.50 -0.05 3.48
CA ALA A 39 9.27 -1.29 3.64
C ALA A 39 10.66 -1.23 2.96
N VAL A 40 10.77 -0.45 1.88
CA VAL A 40 12.01 -0.29 1.09
C VAL A 40 12.81 0.93 1.55
N GLY A 41 12.13 1.95 2.07
CA GLY A 41 12.69 3.24 2.47
C GLY A 41 13.96 3.18 3.33
N PRO A 42 14.02 2.39 4.43
CA PRO A 42 15.23 2.30 5.26
C PRO A 42 16.47 1.77 4.53
N GLY A 43 16.30 0.90 3.53
CA GLY A 43 17.43 0.44 2.69
C GLY A 43 17.94 1.57 1.80
N PHE A 44 17.03 2.28 1.14
CA PHE A 44 17.35 3.44 0.33
C PHE A 44 18.02 4.56 1.13
N LEU A 45 17.50 4.91 2.31
CA LEU A 45 18.05 5.98 3.16
C LEU A 45 19.43 5.65 3.74
N ARG A 46 19.77 4.35 3.86
CA ARG A 46 21.13 3.90 4.23
C ARG A 46 22.09 3.80 3.05
N GLY A 47 21.59 3.92 1.82
CA GLY A 47 22.37 3.77 0.59
C GLY A 47 22.48 2.34 0.07
N ASP A 48 21.74 1.38 0.62
CA ASP A 48 21.73 -0.02 0.17
C ASP A 48 20.92 -0.21 -1.13
N ILE A 49 20.02 0.74 -1.43
CA ILE A 49 19.12 0.73 -2.58
C ILE A 49 19.32 2.04 -3.33
N ASP A 50 19.45 1.97 -4.66
CA ASP A 50 19.60 3.16 -5.49
C ASP A 50 18.28 3.93 -5.70
N ALA A 51 18.40 5.17 -6.18
CA ALA A 51 17.25 6.05 -6.38
C ALA A 51 16.32 5.58 -7.50
N ASP A 52 16.82 4.88 -8.52
CA ASP A 52 15.99 4.29 -9.59
C ASP A 52 15.06 3.22 -9.04
N HIS A 53 15.58 2.31 -8.22
CA HIS A 53 14.80 1.26 -7.58
C HIS A 53 13.78 1.86 -6.61
N MET A 54 14.18 2.83 -5.78
CA MET A 54 13.24 3.48 -4.87
C MET A 54 12.13 4.22 -5.64
N ALA A 55 12.47 4.99 -6.68
CA ALA A 55 11.50 5.72 -7.48
C ALA A 55 10.52 4.78 -8.22
N ASN A 56 11.01 3.66 -8.77
CA ASN A 56 10.14 2.63 -9.35
C ASN A 56 9.19 2.05 -8.31
N THR A 57 9.68 1.78 -7.09
CA THR A 57 8.85 1.28 -5.97
C THR A 57 7.72 2.26 -5.63
N MET A 58 8.03 3.56 -5.51
CA MET A 58 7.03 4.60 -5.26
C MET A 58 5.93 4.61 -6.34
N VAL A 59 6.35 4.61 -7.61
CA VAL A 59 5.43 4.67 -8.75
C VAL A 59 4.56 3.41 -8.83
N GLN A 60 5.16 2.24 -8.66
CA GLN A 60 4.43 0.97 -8.68
C GLN A 60 3.45 0.86 -7.51
N ALA A 61 3.80 1.33 -6.31
CA ALA A 61 2.91 1.30 -5.16
C ALA A 61 1.60 2.06 -5.44
N VAL A 62 1.70 3.28 -5.98
CA VAL A 62 0.52 4.10 -6.29
C VAL A 62 -0.26 3.55 -7.47
N ARG A 63 0.40 3.08 -8.54
CA ARG A 63 -0.29 2.46 -9.69
C ARG A 63 -1.10 1.23 -9.29
N ASN A 64 -0.51 0.36 -8.47
CA ASN A 64 -1.20 -0.82 -7.94
C ASN A 64 -2.42 -0.44 -7.08
N TYR A 65 -2.36 0.66 -6.31
CA TYR A 65 -3.53 1.17 -5.61
C TYR A 65 -4.62 1.64 -6.60
N THR A 66 -4.25 2.43 -7.60
CA THR A 66 -5.19 2.91 -8.61
C THR A 66 -5.87 1.76 -9.37
N GLU A 67 -5.12 0.71 -9.73
CA GLU A 67 -5.66 -0.50 -10.37
C GLU A 67 -6.66 -1.23 -9.45
N GLN A 68 -6.37 -1.35 -8.15
CA GLN A 68 -7.30 -1.94 -7.17
C GLN A 68 -8.58 -1.12 -7.03
N GLU A 69 -8.48 0.21 -7.03
CA GLU A 69 -9.66 1.08 -6.95
C GLU A 69 -10.54 0.96 -8.20
N GLN A 70 -9.94 0.92 -9.39
CA GLN A 70 -10.67 0.71 -10.64
C GLN A 70 -11.40 -0.64 -10.64
N ALA A 71 -10.74 -1.72 -10.19
CA ALA A 71 -11.36 -3.03 -10.05
C ALA A 71 -12.53 -3.03 -9.04
N ALA A 72 -12.50 -2.13 -8.06
CA ALA A 72 -13.57 -1.91 -7.09
C ALA A 72 -14.66 -0.91 -7.57
N GLY A 73 -14.59 -0.41 -8.81
CA GLY A 73 -15.55 0.56 -9.36
C GLY A 73 -15.36 1.99 -8.83
N SER A 74 -14.15 2.33 -8.39
CA SER A 74 -13.73 3.64 -7.90
C SER A 74 -12.69 4.25 -8.83
N ASP A 75 -12.65 5.58 -8.92
CA ASP A 75 -11.61 6.34 -9.62
C ASP A 75 -10.34 6.52 -8.77
N GLY A 76 -10.35 6.02 -7.53
CA GLY A 76 -9.25 6.10 -6.58
C GLY A 76 -9.12 7.46 -5.89
N VAL A 77 -10.07 8.37 -6.12
CA VAL A 77 -10.16 9.64 -5.41
C VAL A 77 -10.66 9.39 -3.99
N SER A 78 -10.04 10.09 -3.03
CA SER A 78 -10.41 10.01 -1.62
C SER A 78 -11.86 10.42 -1.36
N ARG A 79 -12.59 9.60 -0.61
CA ARG A 79 -14.01 9.83 -0.28
C ARG A 79 -14.27 10.22 1.18
N GLY A 80 -13.23 10.43 1.97
CA GLY A 80 -13.35 10.84 3.38
C GLY A 80 -12.08 11.48 3.96
N ALA A 81 -12.21 12.03 5.17
CA ALA A 81 -11.13 12.76 5.85
C ALA A 81 -9.88 11.90 6.07
N GLU A 82 -10.05 10.63 6.47
CA GLU A 82 -8.94 9.68 6.67
C GLU A 82 -8.17 9.44 5.37
N THR A 83 -8.88 9.25 4.26
CA THR A 83 -8.27 9.01 2.95
C THR A 83 -7.57 10.24 2.40
N GLN A 84 -8.03 11.45 2.76
CA GLN A 84 -7.47 12.70 2.24
C GLN A 84 -6.00 12.91 2.65
N ALA A 85 -5.63 12.56 3.88
CA ALA A 85 -4.24 12.62 4.32
C ALA A 85 -3.35 11.63 3.53
N LEU A 86 -3.82 10.38 3.41
CA LEU A 86 -3.12 9.35 2.64
C LEU A 86 -3.03 9.72 1.15
N GLN A 87 -4.01 10.44 0.59
CA GLN A 87 -3.98 10.91 -0.79
C GLN A 87 -2.81 11.86 -1.05
N GLY A 88 -2.52 12.74 -0.09
CA GLY A 88 -1.37 13.63 -0.15
C GLY A 88 -0.08 12.82 -0.27
N VAL A 89 0.06 11.78 0.56
CA VAL A 89 1.21 10.87 0.54
C VAL A 89 1.34 10.15 -0.80
N LEU A 90 0.26 9.56 -1.31
CA LEU A 90 0.27 8.86 -2.60
C LEU A 90 0.59 9.82 -3.77
N THR A 91 0.10 11.05 -3.70
CA THR A 91 0.39 12.10 -4.70
C THR A 91 1.88 12.44 -4.69
N GLU A 92 2.48 12.59 -3.51
CA GLU A 92 3.90 12.90 -3.36
C GLU A 92 4.79 11.74 -3.85
N LEU A 93 4.45 10.49 -3.50
CA LEU A 93 5.12 9.29 -4.00
C LEU A 93 5.10 9.25 -5.53
N MET A 94 3.96 9.54 -6.14
CA MET A 94 3.84 9.58 -7.60
C MET A 94 4.61 10.74 -8.21
N ALA A 95 4.54 11.93 -7.61
CA ALA A 95 5.19 13.13 -8.12
C ALA A 95 6.73 12.98 -8.10
N CYS A 96 7.32 12.67 -6.95
CA CYS A 96 8.77 12.50 -6.85
C CYS A 96 9.27 11.28 -7.63
N GLY A 97 8.61 10.13 -7.50
CA GLY A 97 9.03 8.91 -8.20
C GLY A 97 8.98 9.07 -9.72
N SER A 98 7.86 9.54 -10.28
CA SER A 98 7.74 9.73 -11.73
C SER A 98 8.55 10.91 -12.25
N GLY A 99 8.71 11.97 -11.47
CA GLY A 99 9.52 13.12 -11.85
C GLY A 99 11.02 12.80 -11.87
N TYR A 100 11.51 11.99 -10.94
CA TYR A 100 12.88 11.48 -10.97
C TYR A 100 13.13 10.60 -12.21
N LEU A 101 12.26 9.60 -12.44
CA LEU A 101 12.38 8.69 -13.59
C LEU A 101 12.27 9.42 -14.94
N ALA A 102 11.62 10.57 -14.97
CA ALA A 102 11.52 11.43 -16.16
C ALA A 102 12.65 12.47 -16.27
N GLY A 103 13.63 12.48 -15.37
CA GLY A 103 14.71 13.46 -15.34
C GLY A 103 14.27 14.90 -15.00
N ARG A 104 13.07 15.07 -14.43
CA ARG A 104 12.53 16.38 -14.00
C ARG A 104 12.90 16.73 -12.55
N TYR A 105 13.11 15.70 -11.72
CA TYR A 105 13.59 15.84 -10.34
C TYR A 105 14.89 15.06 -10.16
N ASP A 106 15.67 15.45 -9.17
CA ASP A 106 16.86 14.73 -8.74
C ASP A 106 16.54 13.70 -7.65
N ALA A 107 17.56 12.93 -7.25
CA ALA A 107 17.43 11.94 -6.18
C ALA A 107 17.09 12.57 -4.82
N ALA A 108 17.26 13.88 -4.64
CA ALA A 108 16.93 14.56 -3.39
C ALA A 108 15.41 14.67 -3.18
N CYS A 109 14.60 14.74 -4.25
CA CYS A 109 13.14 14.62 -4.15
C CYS A 109 12.77 13.28 -3.49
N VAL A 110 13.28 12.18 -4.05
CA VAL A 110 13.06 10.81 -3.58
C VAL A 110 13.52 10.65 -2.13
N ALA A 111 14.73 11.14 -1.79
CA ALA A 111 15.29 11.09 -0.44
C ALA A 111 14.45 11.86 0.60
N ARG A 112 14.04 13.09 0.29
CA ARG A 112 13.24 13.92 1.20
C ARG A 112 11.88 13.29 1.46
N THR A 113 11.20 12.84 0.40
CA THR A 113 9.91 12.17 0.50
C THR A 113 10.01 10.90 1.35
N MET A 114 11.00 10.05 1.11
CA MET A 114 11.17 8.83 1.91
C MET A 114 11.57 9.11 3.36
N THR A 115 12.36 10.15 3.61
CA THR A 115 12.69 10.54 4.99
C THR A 115 11.43 10.87 5.78
N GLN A 116 10.52 11.66 5.20
CA GLN A 116 9.26 12.03 5.85
C GLN A 116 8.33 10.82 6.02
N ILE A 117 8.14 10.04 4.95
CA ILE A 117 7.21 8.90 4.96
C ILE A 117 7.71 7.79 5.89
N VAL A 118 9.00 7.46 5.92
CA VAL A 118 9.55 6.46 6.86
C VAL A 118 9.43 6.95 8.30
N HIS A 119 9.64 8.24 8.57
CA HIS A 119 9.47 8.80 9.91
C HIS A 119 8.01 8.72 10.38
N GLU A 120 7.04 9.00 9.49
CA GLU A 120 5.62 9.04 9.84
C GLU A 120 4.97 7.64 9.90
N PHE A 121 5.35 6.73 9.01
CA PHE A 121 4.68 5.44 8.83
C PHE A 121 5.55 4.22 9.12
N GLY A 122 6.84 4.41 9.44
CA GLY A 122 7.76 3.34 9.79
C GLY A 122 7.49 2.74 11.18
N PRO A 123 8.04 1.55 11.47
CA PRO A 123 7.97 0.96 12.80
C PRO A 123 8.73 1.85 13.81
N HIS A 124 8.10 2.10 14.96
CA HIS A 124 8.67 2.84 16.10
C HIS A 124 9.27 1.91 17.14
#